data_AF-A0A0Q6VBK0-F1
#
_entry.id   AF-A0A0Q6VBK0-F1
#
_cell.length_a   1.000
_cell.length_b   1.000
_cell.length_c   1.000
_cell.angle_alpha   90.00
_cell.angle_beta   90.00
_cell.angle_gamma   90.00
#
_symmetry.space_group_name_H-M   'P 1'
#
loop_
_entity.id
_entity.type
_entity.pdbx_description
1 polymer ?
#
loop_
_entity_poly.entity_id
_entity_poly.type
_entity_poly.pdbx_seq_one_letter_code
_entity_poly.pdbx_strand_id
1 'polypeptide(L)'
;MRLGLTGHARARTTVVLTVLVALAATVLAAGSASAAERRRDGITGYAFDARCAPTQEQMDAWLTSSPFWGVGTYIGGSMMSCRPTAADAGQPHLDATWVARQRANGWRVLPIWVGPQAACHTSYADRIDPSPAGEYAAADARGRAEAAAAVTRARELGLPAGTTLWYDLEGGFDVADEDCRRSALRFLSGWTSTLHALGHRSGVYSSISAGIHALDNAANLSPGSYEMPDQVWYAWYNGRPDVDIDPQWVRGDSWVGERVHQYEAHTTVAYGGVALTIDRNFLELDGGSPEPRSTRLCGRTRVDFGAYPRLRPSSRGDRVTALQCLLRKHGRYRGKLDGRFDGDVARALRTYQRRHDLRETGKADRATWTALFATGSTPLLKVGSSGEPALRAQRALRAGGSRSVKPTGVVTDRTATAVARLQRRLGLEPTGVVTDETWAALQTGAH
;
A
#
# COMPACT_ATOMS: atom_id res chain seq x y z
N MET A 1 -85.31 -17.28 36.53
CA MET A 1 -86.30 -18.38 36.60
C MET A 1 -86.30 -19.07 35.24
N ARG A 2 -85.90 -20.36 35.22
CA ARG A 2 -86.14 -21.44 34.22
C ARG A 2 -86.24 -21.09 32.72
N LEU A 3 -85.31 -21.52 31.85
CA LEU A 3 -85.03 -22.88 31.31
C LEU A 3 -85.76 -23.20 29.99
N GLY A 4 -84.95 -23.49 28.96
CA GLY A 4 -85.18 -24.52 27.94
C GLY A 4 -85.53 -24.01 26.53
N LEU A 5 -85.11 -24.63 25.43
CA LEU A 5 -84.34 -25.86 25.18
C LEU A 5 -84.03 -25.91 23.65
N THR A 6 -82.82 -26.38 23.28
CA THR A 6 -82.43 -27.24 22.12
C THR A 6 -83.01 -26.95 20.73
N GLY A 7 -82.26 -26.83 19.64
CA GLY A 7 -81.07 -27.57 19.16
C GLY A 7 -81.24 -27.85 17.65
N HIS A 8 -80.22 -28.43 16.99
CA HIS A 8 -80.05 -28.80 15.55
C HIS A 8 -79.18 -27.80 14.75
N ALA A 9 -78.09 -28.16 14.05
CA ALA A 9 -77.36 -29.41 13.94
C ALA A 9 -75.95 -29.15 13.31
N ARG A 10 -74.94 -29.81 13.90
CA ARG A 10 -73.67 -30.36 13.35
C ARG A 10 -72.82 -29.54 12.37
N ALA A 11 -71.68 -29.09 12.91
CA ALA A 11 -70.42 -28.84 12.20
C ALA A 11 -69.81 -30.14 11.63
N ARG A 12 -69.20 -30.04 10.45
CA ARG A 12 -68.09 -30.89 10.02
C ARG A 12 -66.96 -30.01 9.48
N THR A 13 -65.89 -30.01 10.24
CA THR A 13 -64.57 -29.49 9.94
C THR A 13 -63.93 -30.30 8.81
N THR A 14 -63.41 -29.66 7.77
CA THR A 14 -62.21 -30.16 7.09
C THR A 14 -61.39 -28.98 6.60
N VAL A 15 -60.16 -28.92 7.12
CA VAL A 15 -59.09 -27.98 6.82
C VAL A 15 -58.39 -28.45 5.54
N VAL A 16 -58.12 -27.55 4.59
CA VAL A 16 -56.85 -27.52 3.85
C VAL A 16 -56.44 -26.06 3.64
N LEU A 17 -55.26 -25.75 4.19
CA LEU A 17 -54.51 -24.50 4.11
C LEU A 17 -53.77 -24.42 2.76
N THR A 18 -53.66 -23.24 2.15
CA THR A 18 -52.37 -22.72 1.62
C THR A 18 -52.45 -21.23 1.24
N VAL A 19 -52.19 -20.40 2.25
CA VAL A 19 -51.33 -19.20 2.30
C VAL A 19 -50.99 -18.49 0.96
N LEU A 20 -51.57 -17.29 0.77
CA LEU A 20 -51.05 -16.20 -0.05
C LEU A 20 -50.68 -15.05 0.89
N VAL A 21 -49.37 -14.82 1.10
CA VAL A 21 -48.87 -13.67 1.88
C VAL A 21 -48.63 -12.50 0.93
N ALA A 22 -49.21 -11.37 1.32
CA ALA A 22 -49.15 -10.08 0.67
C ALA A 22 -47.72 -9.52 0.55
N LEU A 23 -47.40 -8.92 -0.60
CA LEU A 23 -46.23 -8.07 -0.78
C LEU A 23 -46.71 -6.62 -0.93
N ALA A 24 -46.57 -5.83 0.14
CA ALA A 24 -46.76 -4.39 0.11
C ALA A 24 -45.65 -3.70 0.91
N ALA A 25 -45.17 -2.60 0.33
CA ALA A 25 -44.28 -1.57 0.88
C ALA A 25 -42.78 -1.88 0.91
N THR A 26 -42.04 -1.23 -0.01
CA THR A 26 -40.84 -0.43 0.31
C THR A 26 -40.40 0.35 -0.94
N VAL A 27 -40.90 1.58 -1.11
CA VAL A 27 -40.19 2.60 -1.89
C VAL A 27 -39.31 3.35 -0.91
N LEU A 28 -38.09 2.85 -0.72
CA LEU A 28 -37.03 3.61 -0.06
C LEU A 28 -36.27 4.37 -1.14
N ALA A 29 -36.11 5.67 -0.91
CA ALA A 29 -35.38 6.60 -1.72
C ALA A 29 -34.05 6.01 -2.20
N ALA A 30 -33.93 5.84 -3.52
CA ALA A 30 -32.64 5.72 -4.18
C ALA A 30 -31.95 7.08 -4.07
N GLY A 31 -31.32 7.34 -2.92
CA GLY A 31 -30.27 8.34 -2.85
C GLY A 31 -29.24 7.91 -3.88
N SER A 32 -29.05 8.74 -4.91
CA SER A 32 -27.90 8.63 -5.80
C SER A 32 -26.67 8.62 -4.92
N ALA A 33 -26.08 7.44 -4.72
CA ALA A 33 -24.81 7.30 -4.07
C ALA A 33 -23.82 8.06 -4.94
N SER A 34 -23.46 9.26 -4.49
CA SER A 34 -22.19 9.87 -4.86
C SER A 34 -21.16 8.78 -4.66
N ALA A 35 -20.56 8.28 -5.75
CA ALA A 35 -19.38 7.45 -5.65
C ALA A 35 -18.43 8.20 -4.73
N ALA A 36 -18.21 7.67 -3.53
CA ALA A 36 -17.17 8.21 -2.66
C ALA A 36 -15.92 8.21 -3.53
N GLU A 37 -15.35 9.40 -3.74
CA GLU A 37 -14.10 9.63 -4.44
C GLU A 37 -13.16 8.49 -4.05
N ARG A 38 -12.80 7.61 -5.01
CA ARG A 38 -11.91 6.47 -4.72
C ARG A 38 -10.69 7.06 -4.05
N ARG A 39 -10.51 6.78 -2.75
CA ARG A 39 -9.21 7.05 -2.11
C ARG A 39 -8.22 6.27 -2.95
N ARG A 40 -7.39 6.98 -3.71
CA ARG A 40 -6.21 6.39 -4.31
C ARG A 40 -5.39 5.90 -3.13
N ASP A 41 -5.25 4.59 -2.98
CA ASP A 41 -4.39 3.95 -1.99
C ASP A 41 -2.92 4.10 -2.40
N GLY A 42 -2.54 5.35 -2.72
CA GLY A 42 -1.23 5.71 -3.22
C GLY A 42 -0.16 5.37 -2.21
N ILE A 43 0.95 4.90 -2.74
CA ILE A 43 2.05 4.38 -1.94
C ILE A 43 3.37 4.75 -2.58
N THR A 44 4.26 5.26 -1.74
CA THR A 44 5.68 5.46 -2.03
C THR A 44 6.47 4.59 -1.08
N GLY A 45 7.36 3.73 -1.54
CA GLY A 45 8.18 2.94 -0.64
C GLY A 45 8.80 1.72 -1.29
N TYR A 46 9.30 0.81 -0.45
CA TYR A 46 10.03 -0.34 -0.93
C TYR A 46 9.09 -1.47 -1.36
N ALA A 47 9.45 -2.14 -2.43
CA ALA A 47 8.93 -3.42 -2.86
C ALA A 47 10.08 -4.37 -3.15
N PHE A 48 9.78 -5.65 -3.25
CA PHE A 48 10.71 -6.64 -3.78
C PHE A 48 9.95 -7.56 -4.70
N ASP A 49 10.65 -8.27 -5.56
CA ASP A 49 10.10 -9.45 -6.21
C ASP A 49 11.06 -10.63 -6.03
N ALA A 50 10.51 -11.83 -6.07
CA ALA A 50 11.26 -13.06 -5.89
C ALA A 50 10.81 -14.04 -6.96
N ARG A 51 11.73 -14.91 -7.38
CA ARG A 51 11.50 -15.90 -8.43
C ARG A 51 10.19 -16.68 -8.22
N CYS A 52 10.00 -17.21 -7.01
CA CYS A 52 8.76 -17.88 -6.59
C CYS A 52 8.09 -17.09 -5.45
N ALA A 53 6.78 -17.25 -5.28
CA ALA A 53 6.05 -16.73 -4.12
C ALA A 53 6.68 -17.26 -2.82
N PRO A 54 7.06 -16.39 -1.86
CA PRO A 54 7.67 -16.82 -0.60
C PRO A 54 6.74 -17.67 0.26
N THR A 55 7.32 -18.47 1.16
CA THR A 55 6.56 -19.20 2.20
C THR A 55 5.84 -18.21 3.11
N GLN A 56 4.82 -18.70 3.83
CA GLN A 56 4.14 -17.85 4.79
C GLN A 56 5.04 -17.42 5.97
N GLU A 57 5.95 -18.29 6.40
CA GLU A 57 6.93 -17.97 7.43
C GLU A 57 7.83 -16.80 6.99
N GLN A 58 8.31 -16.84 5.75
CA GLN A 58 9.08 -15.74 5.14
C GLN A 58 8.27 -14.45 5.13
N MET A 59 7.02 -14.49 4.65
CA MET A 59 6.15 -13.32 4.59
C MET A 59 5.83 -12.73 5.97
N ASP A 60 5.58 -13.56 6.98
CA ASP A 60 5.28 -13.11 8.34
C ASP A 60 6.51 -12.48 9.01
N ALA A 61 7.69 -13.12 8.88
CA ALA A 61 8.93 -12.59 9.43
C ALA A 61 9.30 -11.24 8.77
N TRP A 62 9.20 -11.17 7.44
CA TRP A 62 9.55 -9.97 6.67
C TRP A 62 8.57 -8.82 6.87
N LEU A 63 7.30 -9.10 7.18
CA LEU A 63 6.29 -8.06 7.38
C LEU A 63 6.70 -7.05 8.45
N THR A 64 7.26 -7.54 9.57
CA THR A 64 7.59 -6.74 10.76
C THR A 64 9.06 -6.34 10.85
N SER A 65 9.93 -6.90 10.00
CA SER A 65 11.37 -6.70 10.08
C SER A 65 11.99 -6.07 8.82
N SER A 66 11.30 -6.08 7.68
CA SER A 66 11.77 -5.50 6.42
C SER A 66 11.09 -4.15 6.12
N PRO A 67 11.69 -3.31 5.25
CA PRO A 67 11.09 -2.04 4.85
C PRO A 67 10.00 -2.19 3.77
N PHE A 68 9.80 -3.39 3.22
CA PHE A 68 8.99 -3.60 2.02
C PHE A 68 7.50 -3.64 2.30
N TRP A 69 6.71 -2.85 1.57
CA TRP A 69 5.25 -3.01 1.48
C TRP A 69 4.82 -3.76 0.23
N GLY A 70 5.59 -3.68 -0.86
CA GLY A 70 5.26 -4.35 -2.12
C GLY A 70 5.93 -5.72 -2.26
N VAL A 71 5.23 -6.64 -2.89
CA VAL A 71 5.74 -7.95 -3.30
C VAL A 71 5.33 -8.23 -4.75
N GLY A 72 6.31 -8.28 -5.65
CA GLY A 72 6.14 -8.78 -7.02
C GLY A 72 5.95 -10.28 -7.01
N THR A 73 4.98 -10.74 -7.78
CA THR A 73 4.58 -12.15 -7.79
C THR A 73 4.22 -12.57 -9.20
N TYR A 74 5.02 -13.48 -9.75
CA TYR A 74 4.78 -14.05 -11.08
C TYR A 74 3.55 -14.95 -11.03
N ILE A 75 2.47 -14.53 -11.70
CA ILE A 75 1.18 -15.23 -11.66
C ILE A 75 0.96 -16.15 -12.87
N GLY A 76 1.74 -15.99 -13.95
CA GLY A 76 1.65 -16.82 -15.14
C GLY A 76 2.42 -16.28 -16.35
N GLY A 77 2.03 -16.73 -17.54
CA GLY A 77 2.65 -16.39 -18.82
C GLY A 77 3.63 -17.47 -19.32
N SER A 78 3.89 -17.47 -20.63
CA SER A 78 4.66 -18.48 -21.38
C SER A 78 6.16 -18.58 -21.01
N MET A 79 6.70 -17.60 -20.27
CA MET A 79 8.11 -17.48 -19.87
C MET A 79 8.33 -17.41 -18.35
N MET A 80 7.29 -17.62 -17.54
CA MET A 80 7.44 -17.62 -16.08
C MET A 80 8.51 -18.63 -15.61
N SER A 81 9.44 -18.20 -14.77
CA SER A 81 10.60 -19.01 -14.34
C SER A 81 10.25 -20.09 -13.30
N CYS A 82 9.35 -19.81 -12.34
CA CYS A 82 8.86 -20.79 -11.36
C CYS A 82 7.69 -21.61 -11.90
N ARG A 83 7.96 -22.45 -12.91
CA ARG A 83 6.97 -23.37 -13.49
C ARG A 83 7.10 -24.78 -12.92
N PRO A 84 5.99 -25.53 -12.80
CA PRO A 84 6.08 -26.94 -12.50
C PRO A 84 6.92 -27.64 -13.58
N THR A 85 8.01 -28.26 -13.16
CA THR A 85 8.83 -29.17 -13.98
C THR A 85 8.94 -30.49 -13.24
N ALA A 86 9.58 -31.49 -13.84
CA ALA A 86 9.87 -32.75 -13.14
C ALA A 86 10.73 -32.57 -11.87
N ALA A 87 11.46 -31.44 -11.75
CA ALA A 87 12.37 -31.15 -10.64
C ALA A 87 11.99 -29.89 -9.82
N ASP A 88 10.93 -29.18 -10.19
CA ASP A 88 10.51 -27.92 -9.55
C ASP A 88 8.98 -27.94 -9.39
N ALA A 89 8.47 -27.68 -8.18
CA ALA A 89 7.03 -27.60 -7.93
C ALA A 89 6.39 -26.33 -8.53
N GLY A 90 7.18 -25.43 -9.12
CA GLY A 90 6.74 -24.21 -9.76
C GLY A 90 6.48 -23.10 -8.76
N GLN A 91 5.23 -22.69 -8.62
CA GLN A 91 4.80 -21.70 -7.61
C GLN A 91 4.15 -22.43 -6.42
N PRO A 92 4.90 -23.16 -5.57
CA PRO A 92 4.33 -24.05 -4.55
C PRO A 92 3.51 -23.34 -3.47
N HIS A 93 3.65 -22.01 -3.36
CA HIS A 93 2.98 -21.21 -2.33
C HIS A 93 1.93 -20.25 -2.91
N LEU A 94 1.81 -20.14 -4.23
CA LEU A 94 0.89 -19.18 -4.84
C LEU A 94 -0.49 -19.80 -5.05
N ASP A 95 -1.42 -19.44 -4.19
CA ASP A 95 -2.84 -19.69 -4.36
C ASP A 95 -3.69 -18.49 -3.87
N ALA A 96 -5.01 -18.61 -3.99
CA ALA A 96 -5.93 -17.57 -3.53
C ALA A 96 -5.85 -17.32 -2.01
N THR A 97 -5.49 -18.34 -1.21
CA THR A 97 -5.33 -18.22 0.24
C THR A 97 -4.12 -17.36 0.58
N TRP A 98 -2.99 -17.62 -0.09
CA TRP A 98 -1.77 -16.84 0.07
C TRP A 98 -2.01 -15.37 -0.34
N VAL A 99 -2.64 -15.13 -1.49
CA VAL A 99 -2.95 -13.77 -1.95
C VAL A 99 -3.88 -13.05 -0.97
N ALA A 100 -4.94 -13.70 -0.51
CA ALA A 100 -5.86 -13.13 0.47
C ALA A 100 -5.14 -12.78 1.78
N ARG A 101 -4.27 -13.67 2.28
CA ARG A 101 -3.49 -13.44 3.50
C ARG A 101 -2.53 -12.27 3.36
N GLN A 102 -1.78 -12.19 2.26
CA GLN A 102 -0.82 -11.09 2.09
C GLN A 102 -1.54 -9.74 2.00
N ARG A 103 -2.64 -9.67 1.24
CA ARG A 103 -3.45 -8.45 1.16
C ARG A 103 -4.08 -8.07 2.51
N ALA A 104 -4.57 -9.03 3.28
CA ALA A 104 -5.09 -8.79 4.63
C ALA A 104 -4.02 -8.26 5.59
N ASN A 105 -2.78 -8.72 5.44
CA ASN A 105 -1.61 -8.24 6.19
C ASN A 105 -1.06 -6.89 5.68
N GLY A 106 -1.67 -6.30 4.64
CA GLY A 106 -1.29 -5.00 4.10
C GLY A 106 -0.20 -5.02 3.03
N TRP A 107 0.22 -6.20 2.56
CA TRP A 107 1.13 -6.29 1.41
C TRP A 107 0.44 -5.80 0.13
N ARG A 108 1.16 -4.98 -0.66
CA ARG A 108 0.80 -4.64 -2.03
C ARG A 108 1.35 -5.72 -2.96
N VAL A 109 0.50 -6.66 -3.34
CA VAL A 109 0.85 -7.67 -4.35
C VAL A 109 0.91 -6.98 -5.72
N LEU A 110 2.02 -7.16 -6.45
CA LEU A 110 2.25 -6.69 -7.82
C LEU A 110 2.27 -7.92 -8.75
N PRO A 111 1.15 -8.27 -9.40
CA PRO A 111 1.05 -9.49 -10.20
C PRO A 111 1.76 -9.35 -11.55
N ILE A 112 2.76 -10.19 -11.79
CA ILE A 112 3.62 -10.15 -12.98
C ILE A 112 3.23 -11.29 -13.93
N TRP A 113 3.13 -10.97 -15.21
CA TRP A 113 2.82 -11.92 -16.28
C TRP A 113 3.96 -11.93 -17.30
N VAL A 114 4.63 -13.08 -17.44
CA VAL A 114 5.83 -13.20 -18.30
C VAL A 114 5.49 -14.01 -19.53
N GLY A 115 5.16 -13.34 -20.63
CA GLY A 115 4.70 -13.96 -21.87
C GLY A 115 5.76 -14.03 -22.98
N PRO A 116 5.34 -14.07 -24.26
CA PRO A 116 6.25 -13.97 -25.40
C PRO A 116 7.14 -12.73 -25.35
N GLN A 117 8.44 -12.90 -25.62
CA GLN A 117 9.40 -11.80 -25.54
C GLN A 117 9.62 -11.12 -26.90
N ALA A 118 10.31 -9.98 -26.91
CA ALA A 118 10.58 -9.23 -28.14
C ALA A 118 11.20 -10.13 -29.23
N ALA A 119 10.77 -9.96 -30.48
CA ALA A 119 11.10 -10.88 -31.58
C ALA A 119 12.62 -11.08 -31.80
N CYS A 120 13.38 -10.00 -31.61
CA CYS A 120 14.83 -9.97 -31.75
C CYS A 120 15.58 -10.45 -30.49
N HIS A 121 14.89 -10.79 -29.39
CA HIS A 121 15.51 -11.32 -28.19
C HIS A 121 15.67 -12.85 -28.28
N THR A 122 16.77 -13.29 -28.88
CA THR A 122 16.99 -14.71 -29.25
C THR A 122 17.11 -15.69 -28.09
N SER A 123 17.36 -15.21 -26.86
CA SER A 123 17.43 -16.05 -25.65
C SER A 123 16.10 -16.66 -25.21
N TYR A 124 14.96 -16.20 -25.75
CA TYR A 124 13.64 -16.67 -25.36
C TYR A 124 12.97 -17.54 -26.44
N ALA A 125 12.30 -18.60 -26.00
CA ALA A 125 11.70 -19.59 -26.90
C ALA A 125 10.35 -19.14 -27.50
N ASP A 126 9.54 -18.44 -26.72
CA ASP A 126 8.27 -17.83 -27.14
C ASP A 126 8.55 -16.34 -27.41
N ARG A 127 8.24 -15.92 -28.63
CA ARG A 127 8.60 -14.60 -29.15
C ARG A 127 7.40 -13.98 -29.86
N ILE A 128 7.28 -12.67 -29.73
CA ILE A 128 6.28 -11.87 -30.43
C ILE A 128 6.52 -12.00 -31.94
N ASP A 129 5.45 -12.18 -32.71
CA ASP A 129 5.51 -12.23 -34.17
C ASP A 129 5.92 -10.85 -34.73
N PRO A 130 7.07 -10.72 -35.42
CA PRO A 130 7.55 -9.45 -35.95
C PRO A 130 6.88 -9.05 -37.27
N SER A 131 5.98 -9.87 -37.83
CA SER A 131 5.41 -9.62 -39.15
C SER A 131 4.66 -8.27 -39.21
N PRO A 132 5.02 -7.38 -40.15
CA PRO A 132 4.34 -6.09 -40.31
C PRO A 132 2.94 -6.23 -40.95
N ALA A 133 2.52 -7.44 -41.33
CA ALA A 133 1.24 -7.71 -41.95
C ALA A 133 0.07 -7.18 -41.09
N GLY A 134 -0.84 -6.43 -41.72
CA GLY A 134 -1.98 -5.83 -41.04
C GLY A 134 -1.58 -4.89 -39.90
N GLU A 135 -0.46 -4.17 -40.03
CA GLU A 135 0.08 -3.29 -38.99
C GLU A 135 0.42 -4.05 -37.71
N TYR A 136 1.13 -5.17 -37.85
CA TYR A 136 1.49 -6.08 -36.75
C TYR A 136 0.26 -6.66 -36.04
N ALA A 137 -0.78 -7.04 -36.79
CA ALA A 137 -2.04 -7.57 -36.26
C ALA A 137 -1.85 -8.83 -35.39
N ALA A 138 -0.89 -9.69 -35.75
CA ALA A 138 -0.58 -10.90 -34.97
C ALA A 138 -0.05 -10.55 -33.57
N ALA A 139 0.83 -9.55 -33.49
CA ALA A 139 1.36 -9.05 -32.21
C ALA A 139 0.26 -8.44 -31.34
N ASP A 140 -0.62 -7.61 -31.92
CA ASP A 140 -1.80 -7.06 -31.22
C ASP A 140 -2.67 -8.17 -30.64
N ALA A 141 -3.10 -9.11 -31.49
CA ALA A 141 -3.96 -10.21 -31.10
C ALA A 141 -3.34 -11.07 -29.99
N ARG A 142 -2.03 -11.33 -30.06
CA ARG A 142 -1.30 -12.05 -29.02
C ARG A 142 -1.29 -11.26 -27.71
N GLY A 143 -1.04 -9.95 -27.73
CA GLY A 143 -1.09 -9.09 -26.53
C GLY A 143 -2.45 -9.11 -25.85
N ARG A 144 -3.54 -9.04 -26.64
CA ARG A 144 -4.91 -9.17 -26.12
C ARG A 144 -5.16 -10.53 -25.46
N ALA A 145 -4.68 -11.60 -26.08
CA ALA A 145 -4.84 -12.96 -25.55
C ALA A 145 -4.09 -13.14 -24.22
N GLU A 146 -2.85 -12.65 -24.11
CA GLU A 146 -2.08 -12.68 -22.87
C GLU A 146 -2.78 -11.88 -21.77
N ALA A 147 -3.33 -10.70 -22.07
CA ALA A 147 -4.09 -9.91 -21.09
C ALA A 147 -5.35 -10.62 -20.59
N ALA A 148 -6.11 -11.26 -21.49
CA ALA A 148 -7.29 -12.04 -21.10
C ALA A 148 -6.91 -13.24 -20.21
N ALA A 149 -5.80 -13.91 -20.50
CA ALA A 149 -5.28 -15.00 -19.68
C ALA A 149 -4.81 -14.51 -18.30
N ALA A 150 -4.10 -13.38 -18.26
CA ALA A 150 -3.64 -12.76 -17.02
C ALA A 150 -4.80 -12.35 -16.12
N VAL A 151 -5.87 -11.76 -16.68
CA VAL A 151 -7.10 -11.41 -15.93
C VAL A 151 -7.81 -12.66 -15.41
N THR A 152 -7.89 -13.72 -16.22
CA THR A 152 -8.48 -15.00 -15.78
C THR A 152 -7.71 -15.55 -14.57
N ARG A 153 -6.39 -15.58 -14.66
CA ARG A 153 -5.52 -16.03 -13.57
C ARG A 153 -5.60 -15.13 -12.34
N ALA A 154 -5.69 -13.82 -12.52
CA ALA A 154 -5.86 -12.87 -11.43
C ALA A 154 -7.17 -13.11 -10.67
N ARG A 155 -8.26 -13.41 -11.39
CA ARG A 155 -9.56 -13.76 -10.79
C ARG A 155 -9.50 -15.06 -9.99
N GLU A 156 -8.84 -16.09 -10.51
CA GLU A 156 -8.62 -17.36 -9.77
C GLU A 156 -7.86 -17.15 -8.46
N LEU A 157 -6.90 -16.22 -8.45
CA LEU A 157 -6.14 -15.84 -7.27
C LEU A 157 -6.88 -14.86 -6.34
N GLY A 158 -8.10 -14.44 -6.69
CA GLY A 158 -8.89 -13.51 -5.90
C GLY A 158 -8.40 -12.05 -5.93
N LEU A 159 -7.63 -11.67 -6.96
CA LEU A 159 -7.23 -10.28 -7.18
C LEU A 159 -8.43 -9.49 -7.73
N PRO A 160 -8.78 -8.34 -7.14
CA PRO A 160 -9.97 -7.58 -7.53
C PRO A 160 -9.80 -6.87 -8.88
N ALA A 161 -10.93 -6.51 -9.49
CA ALA A 161 -10.95 -5.56 -10.59
C ALA A 161 -10.26 -4.24 -10.19
N GLY A 162 -9.65 -3.57 -11.15
CA GLY A 162 -8.83 -2.37 -10.94
C GLY A 162 -7.40 -2.64 -10.46
N THR A 163 -7.04 -3.91 -10.15
CA THR A 163 -5.64 -4.29 -9.90
C THR A 163 -4.81 -4.06 -11.17
N THR A 164 -3.64 -3.44 -11.03
CA THR A 164 -2.64 -3.37 -12.10
C THR A 164 -2.04 -4.74 -12.34
N LEU A 165 -2.07 -5.22 -13.60
CA LEU A 165 -1.34 -6.41 -14.03
C LEU A 165 -0.12 -5.97 -14.85
N TRP A 166 1.05 -6.52 -14.51
CA TRP A 166 2.32 -6.10 -15.08
C TRP A 166 2.75 -7.09 -16.16
N TYR A 167 2.82 -6.64 -17.42
CA TYR A 167 3.45 -7.44 -18.46
C TYR A 167 4.97 -7.35 -18.32
N ASP A 168 5.64 -8.48 -18.27
CA ASP A 168 7.09 -8.57 -18.24
C ASP A 168 7.63 -8.74 -19.66
N LEU A 169 8.12 -7.63 -20.22
CA LEU A 169 8.87 -7.60 -21.48
C LEU A 169 10.33 -7.33 -21.16
N GLU A 170 11.12 -8.39 -21.14
CA GLU A 170 12.53 -8.39 -20.79
C GLU A 170 13.31 -7.39 -21.64
N GLY A 171 14.29 -6.73 -21.00
CA GLY A 171 15.14 -5.76 -21.65
C GLY A 171 16.16 -6.41 -22.60
N GLY A 172 17.09 -5.61 -23.12
CA GLY A 172 18.22 -6.13 -23.92
C GLY A 172 17.89 -6.50 -25.37
N PHE A 173 16.65 -6.29 -25.81
CA PHE A 173 16.30 -6.37 -27.23
C PHE A 173 16.66 -5.09 -27.99
N ASP A 174 16.96 -5.23 -29.28
CA ASP A 174 17.33 -4.11 -30.14
C ASP A 174 16.12 -3.23 -30.47
N VAL A 175 16.09 -2.03 -29.90
CA VAL A 175 15.04 -1.04 -30.17
C VAL A 175 15.21 -0.31 -31.50
N ALA A 176 16.39 -0.41 -32.15
CA ALA A 176 16.61 0.16 -33.47
C ALA A 176 16.03 -0.70 -34.59
N ASP A 177 15.91 -2.01 -34.37
CA ASP A 177 15.19 -2.93 -35.26
C ASP A 177 13.71 -2.53 -35.32
N GLU A 178 13.25 -2.14 -36.51
CA GLU A 178 11.91 -1.60 -36.71
C GLU A 178 10.82 -2.63 -36.39
N ASP A 179 10.95 -3.84 -36.92
CA ASP A 179 9.93 -4.88 -36.77
C ASP A 179 9.91 -5.41 -35.33
N CYS A 180 11.08 -5.55 -34.70
CA CYS A 180 11.16 -5.91 -33.29
C CYS A 180 10.49 -4.85 -32.39
N ARG A 181 10.83 -3.57 -32.58
CA ARG A 181 10.25 -2.48 -31.78
C ARG A 181 8.76 -2.30 -32.03
N ARG A 182 8.31 -2.26 -33.29
CA ARG A 182 6.91 -1.96 -33.63
C ARG A 182 5.98 -3.11 -33.27
N SER A 183 6.42 -4.37 -33.43
CA SER A 183 5.66 -5.52 -32.96
C SER A 183 5.55 -5.55 -31.44
N ALA A 184 6.63 -5.26 -30.69
CA ALA A 184 6.59 -5.15 -29.24
C ALA A 184 5.62 -4.06 -28.76
N LEU A 185 5.69 -2.85 -29.34
CA LEU A 185 4.76 -1.76 -29.02
C LEU A 185 3.30 -2.13 -29.35
N ARG A 186 3.06 -2.80 -30.48
CA ARG A 186 1.72 -3.22 -30.88
C ARG A 186 1.17 -4.31 -29.95
N PHE A 187 2.02 -5.26 -29.56
CA PHE A 187 1.70 -6.25 -28.54
C PHE A 187 1.30 -5.60 -27.21
N LEU A 188 2.10 -4.66 -26.70
CA LEU A 188 1.82 -3.96 -25.43
C LEU A 188 0.55 -3.08 -25.50
N SER A 189 0.24 -2.53 -26.68
CA SER A 189 -1.03 -1.84 -26.94
C SER A 189 -2.23 -2.79 -26.85
N GLY A 190 -2.12 -4.00 -27.41
CA GLY A 190 -3.15 -5.04 -27.32
C GLY A 190 -3.36 -5.51 -25.87
N TRP A 191 -2.25 -5.68 -25.12
CA TRP A 191 -2.27 -5.97 -23.69
C TRP A 191 -3.02 -4.89 -22.91
N THR A 192 -2.61 -3.64 -23.07
CA THR A 192 -3.17 -2.51 -22.32
C THR A 192 -4.67 -2.31 -22.60
N SER A 193 -5.04 -2.22 -23.87
CA SER A 193 -6.44 -2.00 -24.28
C SER A 193 -7.37 -3.11 -23.77
N THR A 194 -6.89 -4.35 -23.73
CA THR A 194 -7.68 -5.48 -23.22
C THR A 194 -7.81 -5.45 -21.70
N LEU A 195 -6.74 -5.09 -20.96
CA LEU A 195 -6.85 -4.93 -19.51
C LEU A 195 -7.85 -3.83 -19.14
N HIS A 196 -7.81 -2.69 -19.82
CA HIS A 196 -8.78 -1.61 -19.62
C HIS A 196 -10.22 -2.08 -19.91
N ALA A 197 -10.43 -2.78 -21.03
CA ALA A 197 -11.74 -3.33 -21.39
C ALA A 197 -12.27 -4.35 -20.36
N LEU A 198 -11.36 -5.07 -19.68
CA LEU A 198 -11.68 -6.02 -18.62
C LEU A 198 -11.72 -5.40 -17.22
N GLY A 199 -11.58 -4.08 -17.11
CA GLY A 199 -11.70 -3.34 -15.85
C GLY A 199 -10.45 -3.40 -14.96
N HIS A 200 -9.27 -3.64 -15.54
CA HIS A 200 -7.97 -3.66 -14.87
C HIS A 200 -7.09 -2.50 -15.34
N ARG A 201 -6.04 -2.18 -14.56
CA ARG A 201 -4.98 -1.25 -14.99
C ARG A 201 -3.85 -2.02 -15.67
N SER A 202 -3.17 -1.38 -16.60
CA SER A 202 -2.03 -1.92 -17.33
C SER A 202 -0.71 -1.42 -16.73
N GLY A 203 0.15 -2.35 -16.34
CA GLY A 203 1.54 -2.10 -16.02
C GLY A 203 2.46 -2.78 -17.04
N VAL A 204 3.62 -2.19 -17.29
CA VAL A 204 4.67 -2.83 -18.11
C VAL A 204 5.99 -2.79 -17.36
N TYR A 205 6.60 -3.96 -17.19
CA TYR A 205 7.99 -4.11 -16.80
C TYR A 205 8.90 -4.22 -18.04
N SER A 206 10.02 -3.48 -18.04
CA SER A 206 11.11 -3.64 -19.00
C SER A 206 12.37 -2.88 -18.54
N SER A 207 13.50 -3.01 -19.24
CA SER A 207 14.64 -2.14 -18.96
C SER A 207 14.37 -0.69 -19.36
N ILE A 208 14.96 0.25 -18.60
CA ILE A 208 14.83 1.69 -18.88
C ILE A 208 15.25 2.06 -20.31
N SER A 209 16.25 1.37 -20.86
CA SER A 209 16.84 1.63 -22.18
C SER A 209 16.17 0.85 -23.34
N ALA A 210 15.24 -0.06 -23.06
CA ALA A 210 14.57 -0.87 -24.09
C ALA A 210 13.06 -0.60 -24.14
N GLY A 211 12.23 -1.44 -23.52
CA GLY A 211 10.78 -1.34 -23.61
C GLY A 211 10.22 -0.03 -23.05
N ILE A 212 10.77 0.47 -21.92
CA ILE A 212 10.30 1.73 -21.34
C ILE A 212 10.70 2.92 -22.22
N HIS A 213 11.93 2.93 -22.75
CA HIS A 213 12.37 3.91 -23.75
C HIS A 213 11.51 3.89 -25.02
N ALA A 214 11.19 2.70 -25.54
CA ALA A 214 10.37 2.55 -26.73
C ALA A 214 8.94 3.08 -26.51
N LEU A 215 8.33 2.79 -25.36
CA LEU A 215 7.02 3.32 -24.98
C LEU A 215 7.04 4.84 -24.87
N ASP A 216 8.03 5.41 -24.19
CA ASP A 216 8.15 6.87 -24.03
C ASP A 216 8.32 7.58 -25.38
N ASN A 217 9.21 7.06 -26.22
CA ASN A 217 9.42 7.58 -27.57
C ASN A 217 8.14 7.51 -28.40
N ALA A 218 7.41 6.39 -28.35
CA ALA A 218 6.16 6.23 -29.08
C ALA A 218 5.10 7.23 -28.60
N ALA A 219 4.95 7.41 -27.29
CA ALA A 219 4.04 8.40 -26.71
C ALA A 219 4.39 9.83 -27.12
N ASN A 220 5.68 10.14 -27.28
CA ASN A 220 6.16 11.46 -27.70
C ASN A 220 5.99 11.72 -29.20
N LEU A 221 6.49 10.80 -30.02
CA LEU A 221 6.69 11.01 -31.46
C LEU A 221 5.46 10.60 -32.28
N SER A 222 4.62 9.71 -31.73
CA SER A 222 3.45 9.15 -32.40
C SER A 222 2.25 9.06 -31.44
N PRO A 223 1.80 10.19 -30.85
CA PRO A 223 0.73 10.19 -29.87
C PRO A 223 -0.56 9.59 -30.44
N GLY A 224 -1.16 8.66 -29.71
CA GLY A 224 -2.38 7.95 -30.10
C GLY A 224 -2.19 6.76 -31.05
N SER A 225 -0.97 6.48 -31.52
CA SER A 225 -0.71 5.28 -32.34
C SER A 225 -0.72 3.97 -31.55
N TYR A 226 -0.52 4.04 -30.24
CA TYR A 226 -0.49 2.91 -29.32
C TYR A 226 -1.20 3.27 -28.03
N GLU A 227 -1.90 2.31 -27.42
CA GLU A 227 -2.45 2.46 -26.08
C GLU A 227 -1.33 2.32 -25.05
N MET A 228 -1.07 3.38 -24.28
CA MET A 228 0.02 3.44 -23.30
C MET A 228 -0.38 2.78 -21.98
N PRO A 229 0.55 2.07 -21.30
CA PRO A 229 0.26 1.52 -19.99
C PRO A 229 0.03 2.63 -18.96
N ASP A 230 -0.78 2.33 -17.95
CA ASP A 230 -1.06 3.26 -16.85
C ASP A 230 0.16 3.46 -15.95
N GLN A 231 1.00 2.43 -15.82
CA GLN A 231 2.15 2.40 -14.92
C GLN A 231 3.35 1.72 -15.59
N VAL A 232 4.56 2.10 -15.21
CA VAL A 232 5.80 1.48 -15.69
C VAL A 232 6.64 0.95 -14.54
N TRP A 233 7.24 -0.22 -14.75
CA TRP A 233 8.23 -0.82 -13.88
C TRP A 233 9.54 -0.92 -14.63
N TYR A 234 10.48 -0.01 -14.38
CA TYR A 234 11.72 0.05 -15.13
C TYR A 234 12.87 -0.62 -14.36
N ALA A 235 13.59 -1.50 -15.04
CA ALA A 235 14.87 -2.00 -14.56
C ALA A 235 15.99 -1.01 -14.88
N TRP A 236 16.65 -0.53 -13.84
CA TRP A 236 17.85 0.30 -13.92
C TRP A 236 18.70 0.08 -12.67
N TYR A 237 19.68 -0.81 -12.76
CA TYR A 237 20.46 -1.27 -11.60
C TYR A 237 21.49 -0.24 -11.09
N ASN A 238 21.03 0.94 -10.69
CA ASN A 238 21.86 2.06 -10.25
C ASN A 238 22.07 2.08 -8.72
N GLY A 239 21.47 1.12 -7.99
CA GLY A 239 21.57 1.01 -6.54
C GLY A 239 20.82 2.09 -5.75
N ARG A 240 19.95 2.88 -6.39
CA ARG A 240 19.23 3.98 -5.76
C ARG A 240 17.75 3.63 -5.54
N PRO A 241 17.27 3.58 -4.28
CA PRO A 241 15.87 3.29 -3.97
C PRO A 241 15.01 4.56 -4.10
N ASP A 242 14.82 5.03 -5.33
CA ASP A 242 13.96 6.14 -5.70
C ASP A 242 13.17 5.78 -6.98
N VAL A 243 12.30 6.69 -7.45
CA VAL A 243 11.61 6.59 -8.75
C VAL A 243 12.13 7.64 -9.74
N ASP A 244 13.36 8.10 -9.54
CA ASP A 244 14.01 9.01 -10.48
C ASP A 244 14.36 8.22 -11.74
N ILE A 245 14.10 8.84 -12.89
CA ILE A 245 14.31 8.22 -14.18
C ILE A 245 15.37 8.99 -14.95
N ASP A 246 16.24 8.27 -15.66
CA ASP A 246 17.33 8.89 -16.39
C ASP A 246 16.82 9.55 -17.69
N PRO A 247 16.92 10.89 -17.83
CA PRO A 247 16.43 11.60 -19.00
C PRO A 247 17.18 11.27 -20.29
N GLN A 248 18.32 10.56 -20.22
CA GLN A 248 18.97 10.04 -21.43
C GLN A 248 18.08 9.00 -22.16
N TRP A 249 17.21 8.30 -21.43
CA TRP A 249 16.35 7.25 -21.96
C TRP A 249 14.87 7.64 -21.93
N VAL A 250 14.38 8.22 -20.84
CA VAL A 250 12.94 8.47 -20.68
C VAL A 250 12.72 9.88 -20.14
N ARG A 251 11.79 10.61 -20.73
CA ARG A 251 11.48 11.99 -20.29
C ARG A 251 11.07 12.00 -18.81
N GLY A 252 11.59 13.00 -18.08
CA GLY A 252 11.43 13.07 -16.63
C GLY A 252 9.98 13.24 -16.15
N ASP A 253 9.08 13.74 -17.00
CA ASP A 253 7.65 13.93 -16.73
C ASP A 253 6.78 12.71 -17.09
N SER A 254 7.31 11.72 -17.80
CA SER A 254 6.56 10.52 -18.19
C SER A 254 6.25 9.60 -17.01
N TRP A 255 4.97 9.27 -16.78
CA TRP A 255 4.51 8.41 -15.67
C TRP A 255 4.88 8.89 -14.26
N VAL A 256 5.04 10.20 -14.01
CA VAL A 256 5.25 10.72 -12.64
C VAL A 256 4.11 10.26 -11.72
N GLY A 257 4.45 9.66 -10.58
CA GLY A 257 3.50 9.09 -9.61
C GLY A 257 2.97 7.69 -9.95
N GLU A 258 3.47 7.07 -11.02
CA GLU A 258 3.01 5.78 -11.56
C GLU A 258 4.19 4.87 -11.96
N ARG A 259 5.25 4.87 -11.15
CA ARG A 259 6.53 4.20 -11.43
C ARG A 259 6.88 3.14 -10.37
N VAL A 260 7.49 2.06 -10.84
CA VAL A 260 8.28 1.12 -10.04
C VAL A 260 9.69 1.08 -10.64
N HIS A 261 10.70 1.05 -9.79
CA HIS A 261 12.09 1.03 -10.17
C HIS A 261 12.76 -0.20 -9.58
N GLN A 262 13.19 -1.14 -10.42
CA GLN A 262 14.05 -2.24 -9.99
C GLN A 262 15.51 -1.74 -10.01
N TYR A 263 16.03 -1.45 -8.82
CA TYR A 263 17.30 -0.75 -8.65
C TYR A 263 18.47 -1.67 -8.29
N GLU A 264 18.18 -2.92 -7.92
CA GLU A 264 19.15 -3.95 -7.54
C GLU A 264 18.56 -5.32 -7.84
N ALA A 265 19.29 -6.20 -8.51
CA ALA A 265 18.84 -7.55 -8.86
C ALA A 265 19.61 -8.64 -8.09
N HIS A 266 18.99 -9.81 -7.96
CA HIS A 266 19.56 -11.06 -7.47
C HIS A 266 20.31 -10.95 -6.13
N THR A 267 19.71 -10.25 -5.18
CA THR A 267 20.33 -9.98 -3.87
C THR A 267 19.75 -10.89 -2.80
N THR A 268 20.60 -11.63 -2.11
CA THR A 268 20.21 -12.39 -0.92
C THR A 268 20.31 -11.51 0.32
N VAL A 269 19.16 -11.25 0.94
CA VAL A 269 19.06 -10.47 2.19
C VAL A 269 18.26 -11.24 3.23
N ALA A 270 18.49 -10.96 4.51
CA ALA A 270 17.76 -11.56 5.61
C ALA A 270 17.07 -10.51 6.45
N TYR A 271 15.79 -10.74 6.76
CA TYR A 271 14.98 -9.92 7.65
C TYR A 271 14.30 -10.84 8.66
N GLY A 272 14.37 -10.48 9.95
CA GLY A 272 13.84 -11.33 11.03
C GLY A 272 14.52 -12.70 11.12
N GLY A 273 15.79 -12.79 10.68
CA GLY A 273 16.55 -14.05 10.63
C GLY A 273 16.24 -14.94 9.42
N VAL A 274 15.31 -14.53 8.55
CA VAL A 274 14.87 -15.34 7.39
C VAL A 274 15.39 -14.74 6.09
N ALA A 275 16.13 -15.53 5.30
CA ALA A 275 16.72 -15.10 4.04
C ALA A 275 15.78 -15.30 2.84
N LEU A 276 15.86 -14.37 1.88
CA LEU A 276 15.30 -14.49 0.53
C LEU A 276 16.30 -13.91 -0.47
N THR A 277 16.37 -14.53 -1.65
CA THR A 277 16.96 -13.91 -2.84
C THR A 277 15.87 -13.15 -3.58
N ILE A 278 16.08 -11.85 -3.75
CA ILE A 278 15.10 -10.91 -4.27
C ILE A 278 15.73 -9.96 -5.29
N ASP A 279 14.90 -9.40 -6.12
CA ASP A 279 15.17 -8.11 -6.77
C ASP A 279 14.52 -7.02 -5.92
N ARG A 280 15.24 -5.90 -5.75
CA ARG A 280 14.79 -4.80 -4.89
C ARG A 280 14.21 -3.69 -5.74
N ASN A 281 13.05 -3.24 -5.29
CA ASN A 281 12.24 -2.28 -6.00
C ASN A 281 11.90 -1.09 -5.10
N PHE A 282 11.80 0.08 -5.70
CA PHE A 282 11.18 1.24 -5.08
C PHE A 282 10.00 1.67 -5.93
N LEU A 283 8.88 1.98 -5.30
CA LEU A 283 7.65 2.30 -6.01
C LEU A 283 7.09 3.66 -5.58
N GLU A 284 6.44 4.32 -6.52
CA GLU A 284 5.52 5.43 -6.34
C GLU A 284 4.34 5.18 -7.26
N LEU A 285 3.21 4.75 -6.68
CA LEU A 285 2.03 4.35 -7.43
C LEU A 285 0.81 5.13 -6.97
N ASP A 286 -0.12 5.38 -7.89
CA ASP A 286 -1.36 6.11 -7.66
C ASP A 286 -1.15 7.52 -7.05
N GLY A 287 -0.01 8.17 -7.38
CA GLY A 287 0.38 9.48 -6.85
C GLY A 287 1.12 9.46 -5.51
N GLY A 288 1.57 8.28 -5.06
CA GLY A 288 2.42 8.12 -3.88
C GLY A 288 1.69 8.22 -2.55
N SER A 289 2.45 8.07 -1.45
CA SER A 289 1.90 8.08 -0.09
C SER A 289 1.35 9.48 0.27
N PRO A 290 0.03 9.64 0.51
CA PRO A 290 -0.56 10.95 0.67
C PRO A 290 -0.22 11.59 2.02
N GLU A 291 0.15 12.87 2.01
CA GLU A 291 0.25 13.66 3.23
C GLU A 291 -1.16 13.96 3.82
N PRO A 292 -1.32 13.99 5.16
CA PRO A 292 -2.58 14.40 5.77
C PRO A 292 -2.94 15.85 5.44
N ARG A 293 -4.22 16.10 5.09
CA ARG A 293 -4.74 17.44 4.74
C ARG A 293 -4.50 18.52 5.81
N SER A 294 -4.36 18.13 7.07
CA SER A 294 -4.05 19.05 8.16
C SER A 294 -3.23 18.34 9.23
N THR A 295 -2.19 19.04 9.69
CA THR A 295 -1.40 18.64 10.85
C THR A 295 -1.92 19.28 12.15
N ARG A 296 -2.91 20.18 12.09
CA ARG A 296 -3.44 20.83 13.30
C ARG A 296 -4.35 19.89 14.08
N LEU A 297 -4.35 20.06 15.40
CA LEU A 297 -5.28 19.34 16.30
C LEU A 297 -6.26 20.32 16.93
N CYS A 298 -7.35 19.79 17.51
CA CYS A 298 -8.30 20.61 18.26
C CYS A 298 -8.88 21.80 17.46
N GLY A 299 -9.16 21.57 16.17
CA GLY A 299 -9.54 22.61 15.22
C GLY A 299 -8.31 23.25 14.60
N ARG A 300 -7.73 24.27 15.25
CA ARG A 300 -6.65 25.09 14.68
C ARG A 300 -5.38 25.13 15.54
N THR A 301 -5.28 24.31 16.58
CA THR A 301 -4.12 24.29 17.48
C THR A 301 -2.90 23.71 16.76
N ARG A 302 -1.85 24.52 16.64
CA ARG A 302 -0.53 24.05 16.23
C ARG A 302 0.03 23.15 17.32
N VAL A 303 0.43 21.95 16.94
CA VAL A 303 1.10 21.01 17.86
C VAL A 303 2.53 20.68 17.44
N ASP A 304 2.92 21.03 16.21
CA ASP A 304 4.26 20.74 15.68
C ASP A 304 5.25 21.86 15.99
N PHE A 305 6.12 21.62 16.97
CA PHE A 305 7.15 22.56 17.41
C PHE A 305 8.56 22.00 17.25
N GLY A 306 9.53 22.90 17.00
CA GLY A 306 10.97 22.59 16.95
C GLY A 306 11.49 21.74 18.10
N ALA A 307 10.96 22.00 19.29
CA ALA A 307 11.29 21.31 20.53
C ALA A 307 10.12 21.37 21.51
N TYR A 308 10.08 20.38 22.40
CA TYR A 308 9.10 20.22 23.47
C TYR A 308 9.82 20.35 24.83
N PRO A 309 10.03 21.57 25.34
CA PRO A 309 10.64 21.79 26.64
C PRO A 309 9.74 21.28 27.77
N ARG A 310 10.34 21.11 28.95
CA ARG A 310 9.60 20.78 30.17
C ARG A 310 8.64 21.92 30.51
N LEU A 311 7.33 21.64 30.50
CA LEU A 311 6.31 22.58 30.97
C LEU A 311 5.94 22.30 32.42
N ARG A 312 5.72 23.36 33.18
CA ARG A 312 5.43 23.38 34.61
C ARG A 312 4.38 24.46 34.96
N PRO A 313 3.77 24.45 36.15
CA PRO A 313 2.96 25.57 36.62
C PRO A 313 3.68 26.89 36.39
N SER A 314 2.96 27.93 35.96
CA SER A 314 3.43 29.22 35.41
C SER A 314 3.88 29.26 33.94
N SER A 315 4.06 28.11 33.27
CA SER A 315 4.32 28.09 31.83
C SER A 315 3.13 28.68 31.05
N ARG A 316 3.41 29.39 29.95
CA ARG A 316 2.38 29.99 29.08
C ARG A 316 2.70 29.83 27.59
N GLY A 317 1.69 30.05 26.75
CA GLY A 317 1.80 30.16 25.29
C GLY A 317 1.45 28.88 24.52
N ASP A 318 1.72 28.87 23.21
CA ASP A 318 1.23 27.86 22.26
C ASP A 318 1.54 26.41 22.65
N ARG A 319 2.68 26.15 23.29
CA ARG A 319 3.04 24.80 23.75
C ARG A 319 2.15 24.33 24.89
N VAL A 320 1.71 25.24 25.76
CA VAL A 320 0.70 24.92 26.78
C VAL A 320 -0.65 24.68 26.11
N THR A 321 -1.02 25.45 25.09
CA THR A 321 -2.24 25.22 24.30
C THR A 321 -2.23 23.85 23.61
N ALA A 322 -1.08 23.44 23.07
CA ALA A 322 -0.89 22.10 22.51
C ALA A 322 -0.99 21.00 23.57
N LEU A 323 -0.39 21.21 24.74
CA LEU A 323 -0.51 20.28 25.87
C LEU A 323 -1.97 20.15 26.31
N GLN A 324 -2.69 21.26 26.49
CA GLN A 324 -4.12 21.27 26.81
C GLN A 324 -4.94 20.52 25.76
N CYS A 325 -4.62 20.70 24.47
CA CYS A 325 -5.25 19.96 23.38
C CYS A 325 -5.03 18.45 23.49
N LEU A 326 -3.79 18.00 23.69
CA LEU A 326 -3.47 16.57 23.83
C LEU A 326 -4.11 15.97 25.09
N LEU A 327 -4.08 16.69 26.22
CA LEU A 327 -4.76 16.27 27.45
C LEU A 327 -6.28 16.28 27.30
N ARG A 328 -6.86 17.11 26.45
CA ARG A 328 -8.29 17.03 26.15
C ARG A 328 -8.62 15.77 25.36
N LYS A 329 -7.78 15.41 24.38
CA LYS A 329 -7.95 14.20 23.56
C LYS A 329 -7.69 12.90 24.35
N HIS A 330 -6.70 12.90 25.25
CA HIS A 330 -6.19 11.67 25.88
C HIS A 330 -6.16 11.71 27.43
N GLY A 331 -6.04 12.89 28.02
CA GLY A 331 -5.86 13.15 29.46
C GLY A 331 -7.12 13.49 30.26
N ARG A 332 -8.31 13.46 29.64
CA ARG A 332 -9.60 13.87 30.23
C ARG A 332 -9.65 15.33 30.72
N TYR A 333 -8.82 16.21 30.15
CA TYR A 333 -8.87 17.65 30.44
C TYR A 333 -10.13 18.28 29.83
N ARG A 334 -10.92 18.98 30.66
CA ARG A 334 -12.18 19.65 30.26
C ARG A 334 -12.08 21.17 30.24
N GLY A 335 -10.92 21.73 30.56
CA GLY A 335 -10.70 23.17 30.61
C GLY A 335 -10.50 23.83 29.25
N LYS A 336 -10.26 25.14 29.26
CA LYS A 336 -10.05 25.95 28.07
C LYS A 336 -8.65 25.73 27.48
N LEU A 337 -8.51 25.90 26.17
CA LEU A 337 -7.21 25.90 25.48
C LEU A 337 -6.65 27.32 25.45
N ASP A 338 -6.42 27.89 26.62
CA ASP A 338 -6.04 29.29 26.82
C ASP A 338 -4.52 29.53 26.92
N GLY A 339 -3.73 28.47 26.82
CA GLY A 339 -2.28 28.54 26.90
C GLY A 339 -1.76 28.87 28.29
N ARG A 340 -2.53 28.64 29.37
CA ARG A 340 -2.11 28.84 30.76
C ARG A 340 -1.97 27.50 31.48
N PHE A 341 -0.80 27.25 32.05
CA PHE A 341 -0.57 26.02 32.82
C PHE A 341 -1.05 26.23 34.25
N ASP A 342 -2.33 25.93 34.48
CA ASP A 342 -3.02 26.04 35.76
C ASP A 342 -3.02 24.71 36.56
N GLY A 343 -3.74 24.71 37.69
CA GLY A 343 -3.90 23.53 38.53
C GLY A 343 -4.67 22.40 37.84
N ASP A 344 -5.55 22.70 36.89
CA ASP A 344 -6.37 21.73 36.17
C ASP A 344 -5.52 20.96 35.14
N VAL A 345 -4.64 21.68 34.42
CA VAL A 345 -3.62 21.08 33.56
C VAL A 345 -2.70 20.17 34.38
N ALA A 346 -2.24 20.61 35.55
CA ALA A 346 -1.38 19.80 36.42
C ALA A 346 -2.07 18.51 36.91
N ARG A 347 -3.36 18.58 37.27
CA ARG A 347 -4.16 17.40 37.69
C ARG A 347 -4.41 16.45 36.53
N ALA A 348 -4.73 16.97 35.35
CA ALA A 348 -4.91 16.16 34.13
C ALA A 348 -3.59 15.45 33.75
N LEU A 349 -2.45 16.13 33.89
CA LEU A 349 -1.13 15.53 33.67
C LEU A 349 -0.82 14.39 34.63
N ARG A 350 -1.02 14.56 35.94
CA ARG A 350 -0.80 13.46 36.90
C ARG A 350 -1.69 12.26 36.58
N THR A 351 -2.96 12.52 36.25
CA THR A 351 -3.91 11.48 35.85
C THR A 351 -3.49 10.77 34.57
N TYR A 352 -2.97 11.50 33.59
CA TYR A 352 -2.42 10.92 32.38
C TYR A 352 -1.17 10.09 32.68
N GLN A 353 -0.21 10.67 33.42
CA GLN A 353 1.05 10.02 33.78
C GLN A 353 0.82 8.68 34.50
N ARG A 354 -0.05 8.66 35.51
CA ARG A 354 -0.41 7.43 36.22
C ARG A 354 -0.96 6.33 35.32
N ARG A 355 -1.82 6.69 34.35
CA ARG A 355 -2.48 5.72 33.45
C ARG A 355 -1.55 5.15 32.38
N HIS A 356 -0.39 5.76 32.17
CA HIS A 356 0.58 5.36 31.16
C HIS A 356 1.94 5.00 31.79
N ASP A 357 1.93 4.66 33.09
CA ASP A 357 3.11 4.24 33.87
C ASP A 357 4.29 5.21 33.80
N LEU A 358 3.99 6.51 33.71
CA LEU A 358 4.95 7.59 33.76
C LEU A 358 5.10 8.12 35.19
N ARG A 359 6.24 8.73 35.48
CA ARG A 359 6.45 9.44 36.75
C ARG A 359 5.42 10.57 36.93
N GLU A 360 4.59 10.49 37.97
CA GLU A 360 3.49 11.43 38.28
C GLU A 360 3.97 12.81 38.77
N THR A 361 4.69 13.54 37.93
CA THR A 361 5.26 14.85 38.30
C THR A 361 4.29 16.01 38.17
N GLY A 362 3.18 15.84 37.43
CA GLY A 362 2.29 16.93 37.04
C GLY A 362 2.95 17.98 36.14
N LYS A 363 4.09 17.64 35.53
CA LYS A 363 4.86 18.45 34.58
C LYS A 363 4.91 17.71 33.25
N ALA A 364 4.86 18.42 32.12
CA ALA A 364 5.03 17.80 30.81
C ALA A 364 6.52 17.80 30.45
N ASP A 365 7.23 16.72 30.81
CA ASP A 365 8.62 16.48 30.42
C ASP A 365 8.73 15.67 29.12
N ARG A 366 9.95 15.31 28.73
CA ARG A 366 10.23 14.59 27.48
C ARG A 366 9.40 13.31 27.37
N ALA A 367 9.45 12.45 28.39
CA ALA A 367 8.70 11.19 28.40
C ALA A 367 7.18 11.43 28.29
N THR A 368 6.67 12.43 29.01
CA THR A 368 5.26 12.80 28.96
C THR A 368 4.83 13.28 27.57
N TRP A 369 5.64 14.11 26.90
CA TRP A 369 5.37 14.55 25.53
C TRP A 369 5.39 13.40 24.53
N THR A 370 6.38 12.51 24.61
CA THR A 370 6.47 11.33 23.76
C THR A 370 5.21 10.48 23.88
N ALA A 371 4.82 10.14 25.10
CA ALA A 371 3.61 9.35 25.37
C ALA A 371 2.34 10.02 24.86
N LEU A 372 2.16 11.32 25.12
CA LEU A 372 0.97 12.07 24.69
C LEU A 372 0.80 12.04 23.16
N PHE A 373 1.90 12.12 22.40
CA PHE A 373 1.83 12.00 20.95
C PHE A 373 1.64 10.56 20.47
N ALA A 374 2.21 9.58 21.18
CA ALA A 374 2.12 8.18 20.82
C ALA A 374 0.76 7.53 21.16
N THR A 375 -0.09 8.18 21.96
CA THR A 375 -1.40 7.61 22.37
C THR A 375 -2.32 7.37 21.17
N GLY A 376 -2.89 6.17 21.08
CA GLY A 376 -3.86 5.78 20.05
C GLY A 376 -3.63 4.36 19.57
N SER A 377 -4.14 4.04 18.37
CA SER A 377 -3.91 2.75 17.71
C SER A 377 -2.43 2.49 17.43
N THR A 378 -2.05 1.22 17.34
CA THR A 378 -0.66 0.77 17.15
C THR A 378 -0.45 0.05 15.82
N PRO A 379 -0.85 0.64 14.66
CA PRO A 379 -0.66 -0.05 13.39
C PRO A 379 0.82 -0.21 13.07
N LEU A 380 1.15 -1.26 12.32
CA LEU A 380 2.48 -1.44 11.75
C LEU A 380 2.83 -0.26 10.84
N LEU A 381 3.98 0.39 11.07
CA LEU A 381 4.47 1.45 10.18
C LEU A 381 5.88 1.13 9.66
N LYS A 382 6.08 1.29 8.36
CA LYS A 382 7.38 1.28 7.70
C LYS A 382 7.40 2.34 6.60
N VAL A 383 8.50 2.48 5.87
CA VAL A 383 8.63 3.49 4.82
C VAL A 383 7.45 3.41 3.86
N GLY A 384 6.81 4.55 3.62
CA GLY A 384 5.57 4.65 2.83
C GLY A 384 4.27 4.66 3.61
N SER A 385 4.26 4.22 4.87
CA SER A 385 3.08 4.37 5.72
C SER A 385 2.74 5.85 5.91
N SER A 386 1.47 6.21 5.80
CA SER A 386 1.02 7.60 5.91
C SER A 386 -0.20 7.77 6.82
N GLY A 387 -0.60 9.01 7.08
CA GLY A 387 -1.81 9.34 7.84
C GLY A 387 -1.55 9.73 9.30
N GLU A 388 -2.61 9.73 10.11
CA GLU A 388 -2.56 10.12 11.52
C GLU A 388 -1.58 9.25 12.35
N PRO A 389 -1.50 7.92 12.20
CA PRO A 389 -0.53 7.12 12.93
C PRO A 389 0.92 7.50 12.62
N ALA A 390 1.25 7.77 11.35
CA ALA A 390 2.57 8.26 10.96
C ALA A 390 2.90 9.61 11.60
N LEU A 391 1.94 10.56 11.62
CA LEU A 391 2.11 11.83 12.33
C LEU A 391 2.38 11.63 13.81
N ARG A 392 1.64 10.73 14.47
CA ARG A 392 1.82 10.40 15.89
C ARG A 392 3.22 9.86 16.17
N ALA A 393 3.67 8.87 15.39
CA ALA A 393 5.00 8.30 15.52
C ALA A 393 6.09 9.37 15.34
N GLN A 394 6.00 10.19 14.29
CA GLN A 394 6.96 11.25 14.02
C GLN A 394 7.00 12.31 15.13
N ARG A 395 5.85 12.71 15.65
CA ARG A 395 5.76 13.65 16.78
C ARG A 395 6.32 13.07 18.06
N ALA A 396 6.05 11.80 18.34
CA ALA A 396 6.58 11.08 19.50
C ALA A 396 8.12 10.97 19.42
N LEU A 397 8.67 10.55 18.27
CA LEU A 397 10.11 10.51 18.02
C LEU A 397 10.75 11.89 18.19
N ARG A 398 10.13 12.94 17.66
CA ARG A 398 10.62 14.31 17.78
C ARG A 398 10.58 14.81 19.22
N ALA A 399 9.50 14.52 19.95
CA ALA A 399 9.39 14.82 21.38
C ALA A 399 10.47 14.10 22.18
N GLY A 400 10.77 12.84 21.83
CA GLY A 400 11.83 12.03 22.42
C GLY A 400 13.25 12.53 22.12
N GLY A 401 13.43 13.39 21.11
CA GLY A 401 14.70 14.05 20.81
C GLY A 401 15.19 13.91 19.37
N SER A 402 14.49 13.14 18.53
CA SER A 402 14.82 12.96 17.10
C SER A 402 14.42 14.19 16.28
N ARG A 403 15.16 15.30 16.42
CA ARG A 403 14.84 16.61 15.82
C ARG A 403 14.83 16.62 14.29
N SER A 404 15.52 15.68 13.65
CA SER A 404 15.56 15.53 12.18
C SER A 404 14.24 15.01 11.60
N VAL A 405 13.41 14.36 12.41
CA VAL A 405 12.10 13.84 12.00
C VAL A 405 11.11 15.00 11.88
N LYS A 406 10.61 15.21 10.66
CA LYS A 406 9.55 16.17 10.36
C LYS A 406 8.20 15.46 10.48
N PRO A 407 7.18 16.05 11.12
CA PRO A 407 5.85 15.46 11.23
C PRO A 407 5.04 15.73 9.95
N THR A 408 5.44 15.12 8.85
CA THR A 408 4.74 15.22 7.55
C THR A 408 3.54 14.29 7.48
N GLY A 409 3.52 13.23 8.30
CA GLY A 409 2.51 12.18 8.23
C GLY A 409 2.81 11.15 7.15
N VAL A 410 4.03 11.10 6.63
CA VAL A 410 4.54 10.06 5.74
C VAL A 410 5.85 9.54 6.32
N VAL A 411 5.94 8.23 6.55
CA VAL A 411 7.15 7.57 7.05
C VAL A 411 8.16 7.49 5.91
N THR A 412 9.29 8.17 6.09
CA THR A 412 10.44 8.16 5.17
C THR A 412 11.61 7.38 5.76
N ASP A 413 12.67 7.14 5.00
CA ASP A 413 13.92 6.54 5.51
C ASP A 413 14.50 7.30 6.70
N ARG A 414 14.32 8.63 6.74
CA ARG A 414 14.73 9.44 7.89
C ARG A 414 13.94 9.09 9.15
N THR A 415 12.65 8.77 9.01
CA THR A 415 11.80 8.31 10.11
C THR A 415 12.22 6.90 10.53
N ALA A 416 12.36 5.97 9.57
CA ALA A 416 12.80 4.59 9.85
C ALA A 416 14.17 4.54 10.53
N THR A 417 15.12 5.37 10.09
CA THR A 417 16.44 5.52 10.76
C THR A 417 16.32 6.00 12.20
N ALA A 418 15.39 6.93 12.49
CA ALA A 418 15.16 7.41 13.85
C ALA A 418 14.50 6.33 14.73
N VAL A 419 13.60 5.53 14.16
CA VAL A 419 12.99 4.35 14.81
C VAL A 419 14.05 3.31 15.14
N ALA A 420 14.89 2.92 14.18
CA ALA A 420 15.99 1.98 14.39
C ALA A 420 16.95 2.45 15.49
N ARG A 421 17.25 3.75 15.55
CA ARG A 421 18.06 4.33 16.63
C ARG A 421 17.37 4.24 17.99
N LEU A 422 16.05 4.44 18.05
CA LEU A 422 15.27 4.27 19.28
C LEU A 422 15.30 2.80 19.72
N GLN A 423 14.98 1.88 18.81
CA GLN A 423 15.01 0.44 19.06
C GLN A 423 16.36 -0.01 19.65
N ARG A 424 17.50 0.41 19.06
CA ARG A 424 18.83 0.14 19.63
C ARG A 424 18.99 0.61 21.08
N ARG A 425 18.51 1.83 21.40
CA ARG A 425 18.59 2.37 22.78
C ARG A 425 17.75 1.56 23.77
N LEU A 426 16.70 0.91 23.29
CA LEU A 426 15.79 0.10 24.09
C LEU A 426 16.17 -1.39 24.12
N GLY A 427 17.25 -1.79 23.45
CA GLY A 427 17.62 -3.20 23.32
C GLY A 427 16.67 -4.01 22.43
N LEU A 428 15.89 -3.34 21.57
CA LEU A 428 15.05 -3.97 20.55
C LEU A 428 15.84 -4.14 19.25
N GLU A 429 15.44 -5.10 18.43
CA GLU A 429 16.00 -5.29 17.09
C GLU A 429 15.77 -4.02 16.24
N PRO A 430 16.81 -3.42 15.65
CA PRO A 430 16.71 -2.09 15.06
C PRO A 430 16.25 -2.11 13.59
N THR A 431 15.08 -2.68 13.36
CA THR A 431 14.47 -2.86 12.03
C THR A 431 14.06 -1.54 11.36
N GLY A 432 13.83 -0.48 12.15
CA GLY A 432 13.25 0.77 11.65
C GLY A 432 11.75 0.70 11.37
N VAL A 433 11.13 -0.46 11.61
CA VAL A 433 9.69 -0.71 11.52
C VAL A 433 9.06 -0.43 12.87
N VAL A 434 7.97 0.35 12.91
CA VAL A 434 7.20 0.61 14.13
C VAL A 434 6.22 -0.54 14.35
N THR A 435 6.62 -1.50 15.18
CA THR A 435 5.79 -2.63 15.64
C THR A 435 5.02 -2.28 16.92
N ASP A 436 4.21 -3.22 17.43
CA ASP A 436 3.52 -3.06 18.71
C ASP A 436 4.49 -2.82 19.88
N GLU A 437 5.66 -3.46 19.90
CA GLU A 437 6.69 -3.25 20.92
C GLU A 437 7.25 -1.82 20.84
N THR A 438 7.46 -1.32 19.63
CA THR A 438 7.93 0.07 19.42
C THR A 438 6.86 1.07 19.86
N TRP A 439 5.58 0.81 19.56
CA TRP A 439 4.48 1.63 20.04
C TRP A 439 4.35 1.61 21.55
N ALA A 440 4.42 0.43 22.19
CA ALA A 440 4.33 0.28 23.63
C ALA A 440 5.42 1.10 24.33
N ALA A 441 6.66 1.06 23.82
CA ALA A 441 7.76 1.87 24.33
C ALA A 441 7.49 3.38 24.18
N LEU A 442 7.02 3.83 23.01
CA LEU A 442 6.68 5.25 22.80
C LEU A 442 5.53 5.70 23.72
N GLN A 443 4.54 4.84 23.95
CA GLN A 443 3.35 5.14 24.77
C GLN A 443 3.66 5.21 26.28
N THR A 444 4.72 4.54 26.74
CA THR A 444 5.28 4.70 28.10
C THR A 444 6.38 5.77 28.16
N GLY A 445 6.54 6.55 27.09
CA GLY A 445 7.42 7.71 27.05
C GLY A 445 8.90 7.39 26.85
N ALA A 446 9.25 6.18 26.42
CA ALA A 446 10.61 5.81 26.08
C ALA A 446 11.13 6.66 24.89
N HIS A 447 12.39 7.06 24.92
CA HIS A 447 12.92 8.05 23.98
C HIS A 447 14.41 7.95 23.67
#